data_AF-A0A2T4WRW5-F1
#
_entry.id   AF-A0A2T4WRW5-F1
#
_cell.length_a   1.000
_cell.length_b   1.000
_cell.length_c   1.000
_cell.angle_alpha   90.00
_cell.angle_beta   90.00
_cell.angle_gamma   90.00
#
_symmetry.space_group_name_H-M   'P 1'
#
loop_
_entity.id
_entity.type
_entity.pdbx_description
1 polymer ?
#
loop_
_entity_poly.entity_id
_entity_poly.type
_entity_poly.pdbx_seq_one_letter_code
_entity_poly.pdbx_strand_id
1 'polypeptide(L)'
;SDLEAPEMLYLTLDKNAGDDIPRILFFAEPGTIEINTTLKNFVFDAKISGSSVQKKLEEFKGITSQFNDQNLELIKAKFDAQKSGDSALISKVNEDSDNLLRRKYLYAINFAMNNKDSEIAPYIALSEIYNANIKYLDTIYNALPKEIASSKYGKKLETYINKRKEEEN
;
A
#
# COMPACT_ATOMS: atom_id res chain seq x y z
N SER A 1 2.44 23.42 11.21
CA SER A 1 1.43 23.65 10.16
C SER A 1 0.25 22.77 10.49
N ASP A 2 -0.95 23.29 10.33
CA ASP A 2 -2.16 22.48 10.48
C ASP A 2 -2.29 21.58 9.24
N LEU A 3 -2.68 20.32 9.44
CA LEU A 3 -2.98 19.41 8.35
C LEU A 3 -4.37 19.74 7.82
N GLU A 4 -4.50 20.05 6.52
CA GLU A 4 -5.79 20.29 5.88
C GLU A 4 -6.48 18.99 5.43
N ALA A 5 -5.71 17.90 5.28
CA ALA A 5 -6.18 16.60 4.84
C ALA A 5 -5.32 15.47 5.43
N PRO A 6 -5.82 14.22 5.43
CA PRO A 6 -5.06 13.05 5.87
C PRO A 6 -3.71 12.89 5.16
N GLU A 7 -2.66 12.63 5.94
CA GLU A 7 -1.30 12.44 5.43
C GLU A 7 -0.54 11.33 6.17
N MET A 8 0.15 10.47 5.42
CA MET A 8 1.09 9.50 5.96
C MET A 8 2.34 10.20 6.50
N LEU A 9 2.49 10.17 7.81
CA LEU A 9 3.66 10.66 8.54
C LEU A 9 4.41 9.49 9.18
N TYR A 10 5.55 9.80 9.80
CA TYR A 10 6.27 8.82 10.60
C TYR A 10 6.71 9.42 11.94
N LEU A 11 6.63 8.60 12.98
CA LEU A 11 7.22 8.87 14.28
C LEU A 11 8.50 8.05 14.42
N THR A 12 9.56 8.68 14.88
CA THR A 12 10.86 8.03 15.06
C THR A 12 11.41 8.26 16.45
N LEU A 13 12.25 7.34 16.92
CA LEU A 13 12.88 7.40 18.23
C LEU A 13 14.39 7.43 18.05
N ASP A 14 14.99 8.58 18.30
CA ASP A 14 16.44 8.73 18.28
C ASP A 14 17.07 8.07 19.52
N LYS A 15 17.82 7.00 19.30
CA LYS A 15 18.54 6.23 20.32
C LYS A 15 20.07 6.28 20.13
N ASN A 16 20.61 7.26 19.41
CA ASN A 16 22.00 7.24 18.92
C ASN A 16 22.29 6.02 18.02
N ALA A 17 21.28 5.53 17.30
CA ALA A 17 21.30 4.27 16.58
C ALA A 17 21.68 4.48 15.10
N GLY A 18 22.91 4.91 14.81
CA GLY A 18 23.50 4.92 13.46
C GLY A 18 22.52 5.18 12.30
N ASP A 19 22.54 4.33 11.27
CA ASP A 19 21.68 4.45 10.09
C ASP A 19 20.30 3.76 10.22
N ASP A 20 20.10 2.91 11.23
CA ASP A 20 18.89 2.08 11.37
C ASP A 20 17.91 2.68 12.39
N ILE A 21 17.35 3.83 12.01
CA ILE A 21 16.45 4.60 12.87
C ILE A 21 15.02 4.04 12.76
N PRO A 22 14.42 3.53 13.85
CA PRO A 22 13.10 2.89 13.81
C PRO A 22 11.99 3.90 13.51
N ARG A 23 11.01 3.50 12.68
CA ARG A 23 9.92 4.38 12.22
C ARG A 23 8.56 3.70 12.37
N ILE A 24 7.63 4.39 13.03
CA ILE A 24 6.20 4.04 13.04
C ILE A 24 5.53 4.90 11.97
N LEU A 25 5.03 4.26 10.91
CA LEU A 25 4.24 4.93 9.88
C LEU A 25 2.78 5.03 10.34
N PHE A 26 2.17 6.20 10.18
CA PHE A 26 0.76 6.40 10.53
C PHE A 26 0.11 7.46 9.64
N PHE A 27 -1.19 7.30 9.38
CA PHE A 27 -1.99 8.38 8.82
C PHE A 27 -2.35 9.39 9.91
N ALA A 28 -1.88 10.62 9.73
CA ALA A 28 -2.28 11.77 10.52
C ALA A 28 -3.51 12.43 9.88
N GLU A 29 -4.47 12.84 10.71
CA GLU A 29 -5.71 13.53 10.31
C GLU A 29 -5.95 14.73 11.22
N PRO A 30 -6.74 15.73 10.78
CA PRO A 30 -7.20 16.79 11.67
C PRO A 30 -7.89 16.20 12.91
N GLY A 31 -7.31 16.44 14.09
CA GLY A 31 -7.79 15.87 15.34
C GLY A 31 -6.65 15.37 16.23
N THR A 32 -6.97 14.47 17.16
CA THR A 32 -6.00 13.85 18.05
C THR A 32 -5.67 12.44 17.56
N ILE A 33 -4.41 12.22 17.20
CA ILE A 33 -3.85 10.90 16.90
C ILE A 33 -3.14 10.39 18.15
N GLU A 34 -3.47 9.18 18.57
CA GLU A 34 -2.84 8.52 19.72
C GLU A 34 -1.99 7.35 19.23
N ILE A 35 -0.73 7.30 19.66
CA ILE A 35 0.22 6.24 19.34
C ILE A 35 0.78 5.68 20.64
N ASN A 36 0.41 4.44 20.96
CA ASN A 36 0.90 3.72 22.14
C ASN A 36 1.89 2.65 21.71
N THR A 37 3.10 2.64 22.29
CA THR A 37 4.15 1.65 21.97
C THR A 37 5.11 1.46 23.17
N THR A 38 6.06 0.53 23.06
CA THR A 38 7.09 0.29 24.07
C THR A 38 8.47 0.70 23.58
N LEU A 39 9.37 1.11 24.49
CA LEU A 39 10.76 1.39 24.12
C LEU A 39 11.50 0.15 23.58
N LYS A 40 11.14 -1.05 24.05
CA LYS A 40 11.80 -2.30 23.65
C LYS A 40 11.49 -2.66 22.20
N ASN A 41 10.21 -2.54 21.81
CA ASN A 41 9.71 -2.95 20.51
C ASN A 41 8.98 -1.79 19.82
N PHE A 42 9.66 -0.64 19.69
CA PHE A 42 9.05 0.65 19.29
C PHE A 42 8.14 0.57 18.05
N VAL A 43 8.55 -0.16 17.02
CA VAL A 43 7.73 -0.32 15.80
C VAL A 43 6.66 -1.39 15.97
N PHE A 44 7.03 -2.55 16.52
CA PHE A 44 6.16 -3.73 16.56
C PHE A 44 5.01 -3.62 17.57
N ASP A 45 5.23 -2.97 18.71
CA ASP A 45 4.21 -2.82 19.75
C ASP A 45 3.28 -1.61 19.48
N ALA A 46 3.51 -0.87 18.40
CA ALA A 46 2.77 0.35 18.11
C ALA A 46 1.29 0.07 17.81
N LYS A 47 0.42 0.79 18.53
CA LYS A 47 -1.03 0.83 18.30
C LYS A 47 -1.43 2.27 18.02
N ILE A 48 -2.11 2.49 16.91
CA ILE A 48 -2.47 3.82 16.42
C ILE A 48 -4.00 3.95 16.46
N SER A 49 -4.50 5.07 16.96
CA SER A 49 -5.93 5.41 16.95
C SER A 49 -6.14 6.90 16.68
N GLY A 50 -7.39 7.27 16.35
CA GLY A 50 -7.77 8.66 16.08
C GLY A 50 -7.77 9.07 14.60
N SER A 51 -7.41 8.15 13.68
CA SER A 51 -7.49 8.36 12.23
C SER A 51 -8.40 7.32 11.57
N SER A 52 -9.36 7.80 10.78
CA SER A 52 -10.30 6.97 10.04
C SER A 52 -9.64 6.26 8.86
N VAL A 53 -8.74 6.96 8.15
CA VAL A 53 -7.89 6.47 7.07
C VAL A 53 -6.91 5.43 7.58
N GLN A 54 -6.32 5.62 8.78
CA GLN A 54 -5.46 4.63 9.42
C GLN A 54 -6.22 3.32 9.66
N LYS A 55 -7.44 3.37 10.19
CA LYS A 55 -8.26 2.18 10.40
C LYS A 55 -8.54 1.44 9.08
N LYS A 56 -8.79 2.18 8.00
CA LYS A 56 -8.96 1.60 6.65
C LYS A 56 -7.68 0.98 6.11
N LEU A 57 -6.53 1.62 6.35
CA LEU A 57 -5.24 1.04 5.99
C LEU A 57 -4.98 -0.26 6.75
N GLU A 58 -5.33 -0.33 8.04
CA GLU A 58 -5.19 -1.54 8.86
C GLU A 58 -6.12 -2.66 8.40
N GLU A 59 -7.38 -2.36 8.06
CA GLU A 59 -8.32 -3.29 7.44
C GLU A 59 -7.73 -3.89 6.16
N PHE A 60 -7.23 -3.03 5.27
CA PHE A 60 -6.59 -3.43 4.03
C PHE A 60 -5.34 -4.31 4.27
N LYS A 61 -4.48 -3.93 5.21
CA LYS A 61 -3.28 -4.67 5.57
C LYS A 61 -3.59 -6.05 6.17
N GLY A 62 -4.64 -6.15 6.98
CA GLY A 62 -5.07 -7.41 7.58
C GLY A 62 -5.50 -8.46 6.55
N ILE A 63 -6.01 -8.03 5.40
CA ILE A 63 -6.33 -8.94 4.29
C ILE A 63 -5.10 -9.13 3.38
N THR A 64 -4.34 -8.07 3.10
CA THR A 64 -3.20 -8.16 2.19
C THR A 64 -2.00 -8.91 2.73
N SER A 65 -1.89 -9.10 4.05
CA SER A 65 -0.88 -9.97 4.66
C SER A 65 -0.96 -11.40 4.12
N GLN A 66 -2.16 -11.93 3.87
CA GLN A 66 -2.33 -13.29 3.35
C GLN A 66 -1.76 -13.44 1.93
N PHE A 67 -1.89 -12.41 1.09
CA PHE A 67 -1.25 -12.41 -0.23
C PHE A 67 0.27 -12.36 -0.12
N ASN A 68 0.81 -11.66 0.89
CA ASN A 68 2.25 -11.60 1.12
C ASN A 68 2.79 -12.96 1.58
N ASP A 69 2.07 -13.65 2.47
CA ASP A 69 2.42 -15.01 2.93
C ASP A 69 2.44 -16.00 1.76
N GLN A 70 1.39 -15.99 0.93
CA GLN A 70 1.32 -16.81 -0.29
C GLN A 70 2.44 -16.48 -1.28
N ASN A 71 2.81 -15.20 -1.40
CA ASN A 71 3.91 -14.80 -2.26
C ASN A 71 5.27 -15.34 -1.74
N LEU A 72 5.49 -15.36 -0.42
CA LEU A 72 6.69 -15.96 0.17
C LEU A 72 6.76 -17.46 -0.09
N GLU A 73 5.63 -18.17 -0.02
CA GLU A 73 5.55 -19.59 -0.36
C GLU A 73 5.90 -19.84 -1.84
N LEU A 74 5.37 -19.02 -2.76
CA LEU A 74 5.69 -19.12 -4.18
C LEU A 74 7.15 -18.76 -4.49
N ILE A 75 7.73 -17.77 -3.81
CA ILE A 75 9.16 -17.45 -3.94
C ILE A 75 10.01 -18.66 -3.53
N LYS A 76 9.69 -19.31 -2.41
CA LYS A 76 10.37 -20.53 -1.97
C LYS A 76 10.21 -21.65 -2.99
N ALA A 77 8.98 -21.91 -3.44
CA ALA A 77 8.70 -22.96 -4.43
C ALA A 77 9.47 -22.72 -5.75
N LYS A 78 9.57 -21.47 -6.19
CA LYS A 78 10.33 -21.09 -7.38
C LYS A 78 11.82 -21.36 -7.20
N PHE A 79 12.38 -21.01 -6.04
CA PHE A 79 13.78 -21.28 -5.73
C PHE A 79 14.09 -22.78 -5.73
N ASP A 80 13.22 -23.59 -5.10
CA ASP A 80 13.38 -25.04 -5.04
C ASP A 80 13.27 -25.68 -6.45
N ALA A 81 12.34 -25.21 -7.28
CA ALA A 81 12.18 -25.66 -8.67
C ALA A 81 13.37 -25.29 -9.56
N GLN A 82 13.93 -24.08 -9.39
CA GLN A 82 15.15 -23.66 -10.08
C GLN A 82 16.34 -24.53 -9.68
N LYS A 83 16.44 -24.89 -8.40
CA LYS A 83 17.51 -25.76 -7.89
C LYS A 83 17.40 -27.19 -8.44
N SER A 84 16.20 -27.72 -8.61
CA SER A 84 15.99 -29.06 -9.19
C SER A 84 16.10 -29.09 -10.71
N GLY A 85 16.06 -27.93 -11.38
CA GLY A 85 16.06 -27.83 -12.84
C GLY A 85 14.74 -28.25 -13.49
N ASP A 86 13.66 -28.33 -12.70
CA ASP A 86 12.33 -28.75 -13.19
C ASP A 86 11.63 -27.59 -13.91
N SER A 87 11.76 -27.56 -15.23
CA SER A 87 11.19 -26.50 -16.07
C SER A 87 9.66 -26.45 -16.02
N ALA A 88 8.98 -27.59 -15.83
CA ALA A 88 7.53 -27.63 -15.74
C ALA A 88 7.06 -26.98 -14.42
N LEU A 89 7.73 -27.31 -13.32
CA LEU A 89 7.44 -26.71 -12.02
C LEU A 89 7.76 -25.20 -12.00
N ILE A 90 8.86 -24.77 -12.61
CA ILE A 90 9.19 -23.34 -12.75
C ILE A 90 8.07 -22.59 -13.49
N SER A 91 7.62 -23.11 -14.63
CA SER A 91 6.52 -22.51 -15.39
C SER A 91 5.24 -22.44 -14.57
N LYS A 92 4.92 -23.50 -13.83
CA LYS A 92 3.72 -23.53 -12.99
C LYS A 92 3.75 -22.48 -11.88
N VAL A 93 4.88 -22.39 -11.16
CA VAL A 93 5.02 -21.40 -10.08
C VAL A 93 4.99 -19.96 -10.60
N ASN A 94 5.52 -19.71 -11.81
CA ASN A 94 5.38 -18.40 -12.44
C ASN A 94 3.92 -18.06 -12.75
N GLU A 95 3.15 -19.00 -13.32
CA GLU A 95 1.73 -18.81 -13.58
C GLU A 95 0.94 -18.53 -12.28
N ASP A 96 1.24 -19.27 -11.22
CA ASP A 96 0.59 -19.08 -9.91
C ASP A 96 0.96 -17.73 -9.28
N SER A 97 2.21 -17.26 -9.48
CA SER A 97 2.66 -15.93 -9.05
C SER A 97 1.92 -14.82 -9.79
N ASP A 98 1.75 -14.95 -11.11
CA ASP A 98 0.99 -13.99 -11.92
C ASP A 98 -0.48 -13.96 -11.49
N ASN A 99 -1.08 -15.12 -11.21
CA ASN A 99 -2.45 -15.22 -10.73
C ASN A 99 -2.62 -14.60 -9.34
N LEU A 100 -1.66 -14.83 -8.44
CA LEU A 100 -1.65 -14.20 -7.11
C LEU A 100 -1.59 -12.67 -7.23
N LEU A 101 -0.71 -12.15 -8.09
CA LEU A 101 -0.58 -10.73 -8.35
C LEU A 101 -1.89 -10.12 -8.90
N ARG A 102 -2.51 -10.77 -9.89
CA ARG A 102 -3.81 -10.33 -10.46
C ARG A 102 -4.88 -10.24 -9.38
N ARG A 103 -4.97 -11.25 -8.49
CA ARG A 103 -5.95 -11.26 -7.39
C ARG A 103 -5.65 -10.16 -6.36
N LYS A 104 -4.38 -9.95 -6.01
CA LYS A 104 -3.99 -8.86 -5.11
C LYS A 104 -4.36 -7.50 -5.69
N TYR A 105 -4.09 -7.27 -6.97
CA TYR A 105 -4.45 -6.03 -7.66
C TYR A 105 -5.97 -5.84 -7.73
N LEU A 106 -6.73 -6.88 -8.08
CA LEU A 106 -8.19 -6.80 -8.10
C LEU A 106 -8.75 -6.43 -6.72
N TYR A 107 -8.21 -7.01 -5.65
CA TYR A 107 -8.60 -6.67 -4.29
C TYR A 107 -8.29 -5.20 -3.97
N ALA A 108 -7.08 -4.71 -4.28
CA ALA A 108 -6.70 -3.32 -4.06
C ALA A 108 -7.55 -2.32 -4.86
N ILE A 109 -7.85 -2.63 -6.13
CA ILE A 109 -8.75 -1.82 -6.97
C ILE A 109 -10.14 -1.75 -6.33
N ASN A 110 -10.72 -2.91 -5.98
CA ASN A 110 -12.05 -2.93 -5.37
C ASN A 110 -12.08 -2.20 -4.02
N PHE A 111 -11.03 -2.35 -3.21
CA PHE A 111 -10.90 -1.63 -1.94
C PHE A 111 -10.87 -0.12 -2.15
N ALA A 112 -10.06 0.37 -3.10
CA ALA A 112 -10.01 1.79 -3.43
C ALA A 112 -11.37 2.30 -3.95
N MET A 113 -12.03 1.55 -4.83
CA MET A 113 -13.36 1.92 -5.36
C MET A 113 -14.43 1.99 -4.27
N ASN A 114 -14.40 1.06 -3.30
CA ASN A 114 -15.35 1.01 -2.19
C ASN A 114 -15.10 2.09 -1.12
N ASN A 115 -13.93 2.74 -1.12
CA ASN A 115 -13.56 3.82 -0.19
C ASN A 115 -13.16 5.09 -0.95
N LYS A 116 -13.75 5.32 -2.14
CA LYS A 116 -13.39 6.40 -3.07
C LYS A 116 -13.59 7.82 -2.50
N ASP A 117 -14.40 7.94 -1.47
CA ASP A 117 -14.69 9.15 -0.70
C ASP A 117 -13.67 9.41 0.43
N SER A 118 -12.55 8.68 0.45
CA SER A 118 -11.47 8.83 1.42
C SER A 118 -10.11 8.83 0.74
N GLU A 119 -9.14 9.52 1.35
CA GLU A 119 -7.73 9.60 0.94
C GLU A 119 -7.05 8.24 0.87
N ILE A 120 -7.61 7.22 1.53
CA ILE A 120 -7.12 5.85 1.42
C ILE A 120 -7.21 5.33 -0.02
N ALA A 121 -8.21 5.74 -0.81
CA ALA A 121 -8.38 5.25 -2.18
C ALA A 121 -7.23 5.68 -3.11
N PRO A 122 -6.92 6.98 -3.28
CA PRO A 122 -5.77 7.37 -4.09
C PRO A 122 -4.43 6.94 -3.48
N TYR A 123 -4.33 6.81 -2.15
CA TYR A 123 -3.13 6.26 -1.53
C TYR A 123 -2.89 4.80 -1.93
N ILE A 124 -3.88 3.91 -1.79
CA ILE A 124 -3.77 2.50 -2.17
C ILE A 124 -3.51 2.35 -3.68
N ALA A 125 -4.10 3.21 -4.52
CA ALA A 125 -3.81 3.23 -5.94
C ALA A 125 -2.31 3.47 -6.22
N LEU A 126 -1.71 4.44 -5.52
CA LEU A 126 -0.30 4.79 -5.65
C LEU A 126 0.65 3.78 -5.00
N SER A 127 0.28 3.16 -3.88
CA SER A 127 1.18 2.31 -3.11
C SER A 127 1.12 0.82 -3.51
N GLU A 128 -0.05 0.32 -3.93
CA GLU A 128 -0.26 -1.12 -4.12
C GLU A 128 -0.37 -1.54 -5.59
N ILE A 129 -0.85 -0.65 -6.46
CA ILE A 129 -1.14 -0.97 -7.86
C ILE A 129 -0.49 0.00 -8.86
N TYR A 130 0.59 0.67 -8.47
CA TYR A 130 1.31 1.62 -9.31
C TYR A 130 1.75 1.02 -10.66
N ASN A 131 2.12 -0.26 -10.68
CA ASN A 131 2.50 -1.02 -11.89
C ASN A 131 1.33 -1.67 -12.63
N ALA A 132 0.09 -1.56 -12.12
CA ALA A 132 -1.07 -2.12 -12.81
C ALA A 132 -1.30 -1.43 -14.16
N ASN A 133 -2.19 -2.01 -14.98
CA ASN A 133 -2.61 -1.34 -16.20
C ASN A 133 -3.16 0.06 -15.88
N ILE A 134 -2.69 1.07 -16.60
CA ILE A 134 -3.01 2.47 -16.34
C ILE A 134 -4.51 2.77 -16.34
N LYS A 135 -5.31 2.00 -17.11
CA LYS A 135 -6.77 2.10 -17.14
C LYS A 135 -7.41 1.91 -15.77
N TYR A 136 -6.82 1.09 -14.89
CA TYR A 136 -7.33 0.89 -13.54
C TYR A 136 -7.04 2.10 -12.64
N LEU A 137 -5.86 2.71 -12.78
CA LEU A 137 -5.52 3.94 -12.08
C LEU A 137 -6.44 5.09 -12.51
N ASP A 138 -6.67 5.24 -13.82
CA ASP A 138 -7.64 6.18 -14.38
C ASP A 138 -9.06 5.93 -13.85
N THR A 139 -9.49 4.67 -13.78
CA THR A 139 -10.83 4.31 -13.28
C THR A 139 -11.00 4.74 -11.83
N ILE A 140 -10.00 4.48 -10.98
CA ILE A 140 -10.03 4.90 -9.58
C ILE A 140 -10.04 6.42 -9.48
N TYR A 141 -9.14 7.11 -10.19
CA TYR A 141 -9.06 8.58 -10.15
C TYR A 141 -10.37 9.25 -10.56
N ASN A 142 -10.99 8.81 -11.65
CA ASN A 142 -12.25 9.38 -12.13
C ASN A 142 -13.45 9.08 -11.22
N ALA A 143 -13.34 8.11 -10.32
CA ALA A 143 -14.37 7.80 -9.33
C ALA A 143 -14.27 8.66 -8.05
N LEU A 144 -13.15 9.37 -7.87
CA LEU A 144 -12.91 10.22 -6.69
C LEU A 144 -13.82 11.45 -6.70
N PRO A 145 -14.44 11.82 -5.57
CA PRO A 145 -15.07 13.12 -5.40
C PRO A 145 -14.07 14.27 -5.58
N LYS A 146 -14.58 15.47 -5.87
CA LYS A 146 -13.74 16.64 -6.13
C LYS A 146 -12.82 16.96 -4.95
N GLU A 147 -13.31 16.87 -3.70
CA GLU A 147 -12.46 17.08 -2.53
C GLU A 147 -11.28 16.08 -2.48
N ILE A 148 -11.53 14.79 -2.70
CA ILE A 148 -10.49 13.75 -2.64
C ILE A 148 -9.53 13.84 -3.82
N ALA A 149 -10.02 14.12 -5.03
CA ALA A 149 -9.16 14.36 -6.21
C ALA A 149 -8.23 15.56 -6.00
N SER A 150 -8.71 16.61 -5.32
CA SER A 150 -7.93 17.80 -4.99
C SER A 150 -6.98 17.65 -3.79
N SER A 151 -7.10 16.54 -3.05
CA SER A 151 -6.24 16.21 -1.90
C SER A 151 -4.80 15.91 -2.32
N LYS A 152 -3.90 15.77 -1.34
CA LYS A 152 -2.49 15.44 -1.56
C LYS A 152 -2.31 14.18 -2.40
N TYR A 153 -3.01 13.10 -2.07
CA TYR A 153 -2.87 11.82 -2.76
C TYR A 153 -3.63 11.79 -4.08
N GLY A 154 -4.78 12.47 -4.17
CA GLY A 154 -5.52 12.64 -5.43
C GLY A 154 -4.66 13.30 -6.51
N LYS A 155 -4.05 14.45 -6.19
CA LYS A 155 -3.13 15.16 -7.09
C LYS A 155 -1.90 14.33 -7.46
N LYS A 156 -1.34 13.58 -6.52
CA LYS A 156 -0.21 12.68 -6.79
C LYS A 156 -0.60 11.56 -7.75
N LEU A 157 -1.80 10.99 -7.60
CA LEU A 157 -2.32 9.96 -8.50
C LEU A 157 -2.52 10.52 -9.91
N GLU A 158 -3.14 11.70 -10.05
CA GLU A 158 -3.29 12.38 -11.33
C GLU A 158 -1.94 12.61 -12.01
N THR A 159 -0.98 13.19 -11.27
CA THR A 159 0.37 13.47 -11.77
C THR A 159 1.05 12.18 -12.24
N TYR A 160 0.92 11.11 -11.46
CA TYR A 160 1.50 9.81 -11.79
C TYR A 160 0.88 9.20 -13.04
N ILE A 161 -0.45 9.26 -13.17
CA ILE A 161 -1.18 8.79 -14.36
C ILE A 161 -0.73 9.57 -15.60
N ASN A 162 -0.67 10.90 -15.52
CA ASN A 162 -0.26 11.74 -16.66
C ASN A 162 1.16 11.41 -17.11
N LYS A 163 2.11 11.28 -16.16
CA LYS A 163 3.47 10.85 -16.46
C LYS A 163 3.53 9.49 -17.15
N ARG A 164 2.77 8.50 -16.67
CA ARG A 164 2.72 7.19 -17.31
C ARG A 164 2.13 7.21 -18.72
N LYS A 165 1.12 8.06 -18.96
CA LYS A 165 0.56 8.26 -20.32
C LYS A 165 1.59 8.84 -21.28
N GLU A 166 2.45 9.73 -20.80
CA GLU A 166 3.55 10.29 -21.60
C GLU A 166 4.63 9.24 -21.91
N GLU A 167 4.94 8.34 -20.97
CA GLU A 167 5.93 7.27 -21.14
C GLU A 167 5.43 6.10 -22.02
N GLU A 168 4.11 5.87 -22.09
CA GLU A 168 3.48 4.82 -22.90
C GLU A 168 3.16 5.26 -24.35
N ASN A 169 3.31 6.56 -24.67
CA ASN A 169 3.15 7.13 -26.02
C ASN A 169 4.50 7.22 -26.75
#